data_AF-A0A6J1Z0E9-F1
#
_entry.id   AF-A0A6J1Z0E9-F1
#
_cell.length_a   1.000
_cell.length_b   1.000
_cell.length_c   1.000
_cell.angle_alpha   90.00
_cell.angle_beta   90.00
_cell.angle_gamma   90.00
#
_symmetry.space_group_name_H-M   'P 1'
#
loop_
_entity.id
_entity.type
_entity.pdbx_description
1 polymer ?
#
loop_
_entity_poly.entity_id
_entity_poly.type
_entity_poly.pdbx_seq_one_letter_code
_entity_poly.pdbx_strand_id
1 'polypeptide(L)'
;HDVLFSLAREYESLYMSHVWIPSSWCSPTKGPECDITDDITATVPYNLRVRATQGSETSAWSTLKPPFNRNSTILTPPGMDVTKDGFHLVIKLEDLGSQFEFLVAYWRREPGAKEHVKVVRSRGIPVHLETMEPGAAYCVKVQTFVKAIGRHSPFSQAECVKVQGETLPLALALFGFVGFMLILVVVPLSIWKMGRLLRHSCCPVVVLPDTLILELYVTTTLSPTTALTLVQPSCTSTFALVIIF
;
A
#
# COMPACT_ATOMS: atom_id res chain seq x y z
N HIS A 1 -14.16 47.56 23.51
CA HIS A 1 -12.70 47.50 23.26
C HIS A 1 -12.22 46.10 23.59
N ASP A 2 -11.50 45.46 22.66
CA ASP A 2 -10.92 44.14 22.89
C ASP A 2 -9.85 44.20 23.97
N VAL A 3 -9.78 43.19 24.82
CA VAL A 3 -8.70 43.02 25.81
C VAL A 3 -7.53 42.31 25.13
N LEU A 4 -6.34 42.85 25.29
CA LEU A 4 -5.09 42.32 24.74
C LEU A 4 -4.15 41.89 25.86
N PHE A 5 -3.57 40.70 25.73
CA PHE A 5 -2.62 40.14 26.68
C PHE A 5 -1.18 40.30 26.18
N SER A 6 -0.25 40.54 27.10
CA SER A 6 1.19 40.50 26.84
C SER A 6 1.86 39.53 27.78
N LEU A 7 2.68 38.63 27.24
CA LEU A 7 3.47 37.69 28.01
C LEU A 7 4.95 38.05 27.94
N ALA A 8 5.63 37.98 29.09
CA ALA A 8 7.07 38.13 29.19
C ALA A 8 7.67 37.03 30.06
N ARG A 9 8.92 36.68 29.77
CA ARG A 9 9.68 35.65 30.48
C ARG A 9 11.02 36.17 30.97
N GLU A 10 11.59 35.45 31.91
CA GLU A 10 12.95 35.63 32.40
C GLU A 10 13.52 34.26 32.73
N TYR A 11 14.81 34.06 32.45
CA TYR A 11 15.59 32.89 32.86
C TYR A 11 16.85 33.38 33.58
N GLU A 12 17.43 32.56 34.46
CA GLU A 12 18.57 32.94 35.32
C GLU A 12 18.26 34.04 36.37
N SER A 13 17.23 33.83 37.19
CA SER A 13 16.86 34.78 38.26
C SER A 13 17.98 35.04 39.28
N LEU A 14 18.98 34.15 39.37
CA LEU A 14 20.13 34.27 40.28
C LEU A 14 21.15 35.33 39.82
N TYR A 15 21.18 35.70 38.54
CA TYR A 15 22.16 36.65 37.99
C TYR A 15 21.53 37.85 37.24
N MET A 16 20.28 37.76 36.77
CA MET A 16 19.68 38.78 35.89
C MET A 16 18.30 39.30 36.35
N SER A 17 18.11 39.53 37.65
CA SER A 17 16.81 39.75 38.34
C SER A 17 15.88 40.88 37.87
N HIS A 18 16.15 41.56 36.75
CA HIS A 18 15.35 42.69 36.26
C HIS A 18 15.13 42.72 34.74
N VAL A 19 15.59 41.72 33.98
CA VAL A 19 15.46 41.73 32.51
C VAL A 19 14.37 40.76 32.05
N TRP A 20 13.28 41.33 31.54
CA TRP A 20 12.14 40.57 31.03
C TRP A 20 12.12 40.61 29.50
N ILE A 21 12.07 39.42 28.90
CA ILE A 21 12.07 39.21 27.46
C ILE A 21 10.61 39.00 27.02
N PRO A 22 10.07 39.81 26.09
CA PRO A 22 8.73 39.60 25.57
C PRO A 22 8.65 38.26 24.81
N SER A 23 7.49 37.61 24.87
CA SER A 23 7.23 36.42 24.07
C SER A 23 7.19 36.75 22.58
N SER A 24 7.71 35.84 21.77
CA SER A 24 7.76 35.98 20.30
C SER A 24 6.36 36.07 19.67
N TRP A 25 5.37 35.40 20.28
CA TRP A 25 4.03 35.25 19.71
C TRP A 25 2.93 35.98 20.48
N CYS A 26 3.19 36.39 21.73
CA CYS A 26 2.14 36.81 22.66
C CYS A 26 2.33 38.21 23.22
N SER A 27 2.70 39.17 22.37
CA SER A 27 2.86 40.57 22.76
C SER A 27 2.53 41.55 21.62
N PRO A 28 1.23 41.86 21.37
CA PRO A 28 0.03 41.43 22.10
C PRO A 28 -0.76 40.28 21.43
N THR A 29 -1.50 39.51 22.24
CA THR A 29 -2.47 38.49 21.79
C THR A 29 -3.89 38.80 22.28
N LYS A 30 -4.93 38.39 21.54
CA LYS A 30 -6.34 38.56 21.94
C LYS A 30 -6.84 37.43 22.86
N GLY A 31 -6.24 36.24 22.75
CA GLY A 31 -6.67 35.07 23.49
C GLY A 31 -6.16 35.05 24.94
N PRO A 32 -6.88 34.38 25.86
CA PRO A 32 -6.42 34.16 27.23
C PRO A 32 -5.33 33.08 27.34
N GLU A 33 -4.90 32.51 26.21
CA GLU A 33 -3.89 31.46 26.10
C GLU A 33 -2.77 31.87 25.15
N CYS A 34 -1.60 31.28 25.36
CA CYS A 34 -0.39 31.59 24.60
C CYS A 34 0.51 30.35 24.54
N ASP A 35 0.89 29.96 23.32
CA ASP A 35 1.93 28.97 23.12
C ASP A 35 3.31 29.63 23.20
N ILE A 36 4.09 29.22 24.19
CA ILE A 36 5.45 29.72 24.46
C ILE A 36 6.51 28.65 24.20
N THR A 37 6.18 27.57 23.48
CA THR A 37 7.09 26.43 23.27
C THR A 37 8.43 26.88 22.68
N ASP A 38 8.41 27.78 21.69
CA ASP A 38 9.61 28.35 21.07
C ASP A 38 10.43 29.24 22.01
N ASP A 39 9.77 29.84 22.99
CA ASP A 39 10.40 30.71 23.99
C ASP A 39 11.11 29.89 25.10
N ILE A 40 10.86 28.58 25.23
CA ILE A 40 11.47 27.71 26.27
C ILE A 40 12.63 26.89 25.69
N THR A 41 13.81 27.50 25.66
CA THR A 41 14.99 26.91 24.99
C THR A 41 15.82 25.98 25.88
N ALA A 42 15.83 26.15 27.21
CA ALA A 42 16.68 25.40 28.15
C ALA A 42 15.88 24.63 29.22
N THR A 43 16.49 23.61 29.85
CA THR A 43 15.87 22.81 30.92
C THR A 43 16.11 23.47 32.28
N VAL A 44 15.69 24.73 32.41
CA VAL A 44 15.84 25.55 33.62
C VAL A 44 14.49 26.11 34.05
N PRO A 45 14.35 26.57 35.30
CA PRO A 45 13.16 27.29 35.73
C PRO A 45 13.04 28.66 35.04
N TYR A 46 11.88 28.94 34.47
CA TYR A 46 11.49 30.20 33.84
C TYR A 46 10.46 30.93 34.70
N ASN A 47 10.71 32.21 34.94
CA ASN A 47 9.69 33.10 35.47
C ASN A 47 8.84 33.59 34.31
N LEU A 48 7.52 33.43 34.42
CA LEU A 48 6.55 33.89 33.43
C LEU A 48 5.64 34.94 34.05
N ARG A 49 5.35 36.00 33.30
CA ARG A 49 4.38 37.00 33.71
C ARG A 49 3.48 37.43 32.56
N VAL A 50 2.25 37.76 32.89
CA VAL A 50 1.24 38.25 31.95
C VAL A 50 0.63 39.56 32.44
N ARG A 51 0.19 40.40 31.50
CA ARG A 51 -0.65 41.57 31.79
C ARG A 51 -1.72 41.72 30.73
N ALA A 52 -2.80 42.37 31.08
CA ALA A 52 -3.89 42.73 30.17
C ALA A 52 -3.85 44.23 29.86
N THR A 53 -4.28 44.58 28.67
CA THR A 53 -4.38 45.96 28.19
C THR A 53 -5.73 46.14 27.51
N GLN A 54 -6.47 47.19 27.87
CA GLN A 54 -7.77 47.53 27.32
C GLN A 54 -7.78 49.01 26.96
N GLY A 55 -7.64 49.31 25.67
CA GLY A 55 -7.46 50.69 25.22
C GLY A 55 -6.18 51.30 25.81
N SER A 56 -6.34 52.38 26.61
CA SER A 56 -5.23 53.03 27.33
C SER A 56 -4.94 52.43 28.70
N GLU A 57 -5.85 51.61 29.24
CA GLU A 57 -5.67 51.01 30.56
C GLU A 57 -4.82 49.75 30.45
N THR A 58 -3.86 49.61 31.36
CA THR A 58 -2.99 48.43 31.44
C THR A 58 -2.95 47.91 32.87
N SER A 59 -3.16 46.61 33.04
CA SER A 59 -3.12 45.97 34.35
C SER A 59 -1.70 45.91 34.91
N ALA A 60 -1.61 45.65 36.23
CA ALA A 60 -0.38 45.17 36.83
C ALA A 60 0.03 43.81 36.22
N TRP A 61 1.32 43.47 36.36
CA TRP A 61 1.84 42.17 35.97
C TRP A 61 1.41 41.08 36.96
N SER A 62 0.97 39.94 36.45
CA SER A 62 0.72 38.72 37.22
C SER A 62 1.80 37.69 36.88
N THR A 63 2.52 37.22 37.90
CA THR A 63 3.64 36.27 37.73
C THR A 63 3.21 34.85 38.13
N LEU A 64 3.56 33.87 37.29
CA LEU A 64 3.36 32.45 37.56
C LEU A 64 4.23 32.01 38.75
N LYS A 65 3.62 31.29 39.70
CA LYS A 65 4.31 30.68 40.84
C LYS A 65 3.79 29.25 41.05
N PRO A 66 4.68 28.24 41.16
CA PRO A 66 6.14 28.31 41.05
C PRO A 66 6.62 28.56 39.59
N PRO A 67 7.92 28.88 39.38
CA PRO A 67 8.49 29.01 38.04
C PRO A 67 8.30 27.74 37.20
N PHE A 68 8.10 27.91 35.90
CA PHE A 68 7.88 26.79 34.98
C PHE A 68 9.21 26.14 34.58
N ASN A 69 9.29 24.82 34.63
CA ASN A 69 10.43 24.08 34.08
C ASN A 69 9.88 22.99 33.17
N ARG A 70 10.38 22.89 31.93
CA ARG A 70 9.95 21.85 30.98
C ARG A 70 10.12 20.42 31.51
N ASN A 71 10.98 20.19 32.51
CA ASN A 71 11.10 18.90 33.17
C ASN A 71 9.80 18.44 33.85
N SER A 72 8.95 19.38 34.31
CA SER A 72 7.63 19.07 34.88
C SER A 72 6.54 18.85 33.84
N THR A 73 6.88 18.82 32.54
CA THR A 73 5.90 18.57 31.48
C THR A 73 5.28 17.17 31.63
N ILE A 74 4.01 17.06 31.27
CA ILE A 74 3.26 15.80 31.25
C ILE A 74 3.38 15.23 29.85
N LEU A 75 4.00 14.06 29.73
CA LEU A 75 4.14 13.34 28.46
C LEU A 75 2.98 12.36 28.30
N THR A 76 2.12 12.60 27.34
CA THR A 76 1.05 11.67 26.94
C THR A 76 1.54 10.71 25.87
N PRO A 77 0.93 9.53 25.73
CA PRO A 77 1.18 8.66 24.58
C PRO A 77 0.90 9.41 23.26
N PRO A 78 1.74 9.21 22.23
CA PRO A 78 1.56 9.89 20.95
C PRO A 78 0.37 9.34 20.18
N GLY A 79 -0.27 10.17 19.35
CA GLY A 79 -1.19 9.70 18.33
C GLY A 79 -0.47 8.80 17.31
N MET A 80 -1.08 7.67 16.96
CA MET A 80 -0.60 6.76 15.92
C MET A 80 -1.75 6.25 15.06
N ASP A 81 -1.43 5.92 13.81
CA ASP A 81 -2.34 5.29 12.85
C ASP A 81 -1.60 4.14 12.16
N VAL A 82 -2.06 2.91 12.39
CA VAL A 82 -1.44 1.69 11.86
C VAL A 82 -2.21 1.23 10.63
N THR A 83 -1.53 1.25 9.49
CA THR A 83 -2.11 0.91 8.18
C THR A 83 -1.36 -0.24 7.52
N LYS A 84 -1.96 -0.79 6.47
CA LYS A 84 -1.36 -1.83 5.63
C LYS A 84 -1.31 -1.37 4.19
N ASP A 85 -0.15 -1.50 3.58
CA ASP A 85 0.06 -1.26 2.14
C ASP A 85 0.43 -2.58 1.47
N GLY A 86 -0.56 -3.28 0.90
CA GLY A 86 -0.42 -4.68 0.49
C GLY A 86 -0.06 -5.58 1.68
N PHE A 87 1.18 -6.10 1.68
CA PHE A 87 1.75 -6.89 2.77
C PHE A 87 2.65 -6.07 3.72
N HIS A 88 2.82 -4.77 3.49
CA HIS A 88 3.68 -3.92 4.30
C HIS A 88 2.94 -3.36 5.52
N LEU A 89 3.50 -3.55 6.72
CA LEU A 89 3.06 -2.91 7.95
C LEU A 89 3.60 -1.48 7.97
N VAL A 90 2.70 -0.51 7.98
CA VAL A 90 3.04 0.91 7.91
C VAL A 90 2.44 1.64 9.10
N ILE A 91 3.21 2.53 9.70
CA ILE A 91 2.74 3.39 10.79
C ILE A 91 2.89 4.86 10.42
N LYS A 92 1.86 5.65 10.72
CA LYS A 92 1.91 7.10 10.69
C LYS A 92 1.82 7.63 12.12
N LEU A 93 2.71 8.56 12.46
CA LEU A 93 2.82 9.14 13.80
C LEU A 93 2.40 10.61 13.76
N GLU A 94 1.82 11.08 14.85
CA GLU A 94 1.55 12.50 15.09
C GLU A 94 2.86 13.33 15.02
N ASP A 95 2.79 14.54 14.45
CA ASP A 95 3.94 15.43 14.41
C ASP A 95 4.04 16.25 15.70
N LEU A 96 4.83 15.73 16.64
CA LEU A 96 5.13 16.41 17.91
C LEU A 96 6.34 17.36 17.80
N GLY A 97 6.94 17.50 16.62
CA GLY A 97 8.12 18.35 16.40
C GLY A 97 9.46 17.65 16.64
N SER A 98 10.55 18.38 16.38
CA SER A 98 11.92 17.80 16.28
C SER A 98 12.56 17.41 17.61
N GLN A 99 11.95 17.77 18.74
CA GLN A 99 12.45 17.43 20.08
C GLN A 99 12.09 16.00 20.50
N PHE A 100 11.20 15.35 19.73
CA PHE A 100 10.65 14.04 20.03
C PHE A 100 11.25 12.98 19.10
N GLU A 101 11.67 11.87 19.70
CA GLU A 101 11.95 10.62 19.01
C GLU A 101 10.87 9.60 19.38
N PHE A 102 10.49 8.73 18.44
CA PHE A 102 9.45 7.73 18.67
C PHE A 102 10.09 6.35 18.73
N LEU A 103 9.80 5.61 19.80
CA LEU A 103 10.18 4.21 19.94
C LEU A 103 8.97 3.37 19.56
N VAL A 104 9.01 2.80 18.35
CA VAL A 104 7.94 1.96 17.80
C VAL A 104 8.26 0.51 18.09
N ALA A 105 7.47 -0.11 18.96
CA ALA A 105 7.55 -1.53 19.26
C ALA A 105 6.50 -2.29 18.44
N TYR A 106 6.92 -3.30 17.69
CA TYR A 106 6.04 -4.11 16.85
C TYR A 106 6.37 -5.60 16.98
N TRP A 107 5.34 -6.44 16.88
CA TRP A 107 5.48 -7.89 17.01
C TRP A 107 4.34 -8.62 16.32
N ARG A 108 4.60 -9.89 16.00
CA ARG A 108 3.56 -10.83 15.57
C ARG A 108 2.72 -11.26 16.77
N ARG A 109 1.40 -11.24 16.65
CA ARG A 109 0.45 -11.61 17.71
C ARG A 109 0.43 -13.13 17.90
N GLU A 110 1.48 -13.65 18.54
CA GLU A 110 1.64 -15.05 18.89
C GLU A 110 2.28 -15.18 20.28
N PRO A 111 1.95 -16.25 21.03
CA PRO A 111 2.59 -16.50 22.33
C PRO A 111 4.11 -16.66 22.15
N GLY A 112 4.90 -15.86 22.88
CA GLY A 112 6.37 -15.94 22.85
C GLY A 112 7.04 -15.23 21.68
N ALA A 113 6.30 -14.48 20.85
CA ALA A 113 6.89 -13.62 19.83
C ALA A 113 7.76 -12.52 20.46
N LYS A 114 8.92 -12.25 19.86
CA LYS A 114 9.81 -11.17 20.31
C LYS A 114 9.32 -9.83 19.78
N GLU A 115 9.34 -8.81 20.65
CA GLU A 115 9.09 -7.43 20.23
C GLU A 115 10.33 -6.85 19.55
N HIS A 116 10.13 -6.29 18.37
CA HIS A 116 11.12 -5.51 17.64
C HIS A 116 10.90 -4.03 17.93
N VAL A 117 11.98 -3.27 18.12
CA VAL A 117 11.91 -1.84 18.41
C VAL A 117 12.64 -1.06 17.34
N LYS A 118 11.95 -0.08 16.74
CA LYS A 118 12.50 0.83 15.73
C LYS A 118 12.37 2.27 16.22
N VAL A 119 13.48 3.01 16.17
CA VAL A 119 13.48 4.44 16.46
C VAL A 119 13.09 5.20 15.20
N VAL A 120 12.05 6.02 15.30
CA VAL A 120 11.51 6.82 14.20
C VAL A 120 11.61 8.30 14.57
N ARG A 121 12.16 9.10 13.64
CA ARG A 121 12.25 10.58 13.74
C ARG A 121 11.36 11.29 12.71
N SER A 122 10.51 10.52 12.04
CA SER A 122 9.73 10.98 10.89
C SER A 122 8.53 11.81 11.34
N ARG A 123 8.30 12.95 10.67
CA ARG A 123 7.24 13.92 10.99
C ARG A 123 6.03 13.70 10.09
N GLY A 124 4.99 13.04 10.61
CA GLY A 124 3.73 12.84 9.88
C GLY A 124 3.81 11.97 8.61
N ILE A 125 4.97 11.42 8.26
CA ILE A 125 5.16 10.59 7.06
C ILE A 125 5.00 9.11 7.45
N PRO A 126 4.27 8.30 6.66
CA PRO A 126 4.14 6.87 6.88
C PRO A 126 5.51 6.16 6.82
N VAL A 127 5.77 5.28 7.79
CA VAL A 127 7.01 4.52 7.91
C VAL A 127 6.73 3.04 7.82
N HIS A 128 7.42 2.36 6.89
CA HIS A 128 7.42 0.91 6.82
C HIS A 128 8.14 0.30 8.04
N LEU A 129 7.48 -0.63 8.72
CA LEU A 129 8.02 -1.38 9.85
C LEU A 129 8.54 -2.74 9.39
N GLU A 130 7.66 -3.57 8.84
CA GLU A 130 7.96 -4.96 8.45
C GLU A 130 6.99 -5.46 7.37
N THR A 131 7.38 -6.49 6.64
CA THR A 131 6.49 -7.19 5.70
C THR A 131 5.75 -8.31 6.44
N MET A 132 4.43 -8.23 6.47
CA MET A 132 3.54 -9.13 7.18
C MET A 132 3.31 -10.42 6.42
N GLU A 133 3.26 -11.53 7.15
CA GLU A 133 2.82 -12.81 6.62
C GLU A 133 1.28 -12.89 6.50
N PRO A 134 0.74 -13.52 5.44
CA PRO A 134 -0.68 -13.70 5.27
C PRO A 134 -1.28 -14.54 6.41
N GLY A 135 -2.39 -14.10 6.98
CA GLY A 135 -3.09 -14.83 8.04
C GLY A 135 -2.59 -14.53 9.47
N ALA A 136 -1.41 -13.94 9.64
CA ALA A 136 -0.88 -13.50 10.92
C ALA A 136 -1.35 -12.07 11.25
N ALA A 137 -1.65 -11.82 12.52
CA ALA A 137 -1.92 -10.46 13.01
C ALA A 137 -0.62 -9.87 13.57
N TYR A 138 -0.34 -8.61 13.28
CA TYR A 138 0.79 -7.86 13.81
C TYR A 138 0.27 -6.74 14.67
N CYS A 139 0.92 -6.51 15.81
CA CYS A 139 0.59 -5.49 16.78
C CYS A 139 1.70 -4.46 16.85
N VAL A 140 1.31 -3.20 17.08
CA VAL A 140 2.23 -2.07 17.19
C VAL A 140 1.82 -1.21 18.39
N LYS A 141 2.80 -0.74 19.15
CA LYS A 141 2.64 0.26 20.21
C LYS A 141 3.81 1.24 20.16
N VAL A 142 3.59 2.48 20.60
CA VAL A 142 4.58 3.55 20.47
C VAL A 142 4.70 4.34 21.76
N GLN A 143 5.91 4.74 22.10
CA GLN A 143 6.16 5.77 23.11
C GLN A 143 7.07 6.84 22.54
N THR A 144 7.00 8.05 23.09
CA THR A 144 7.92 9.13 22.75
C THR A 144 9.11 9.15 23.70
N PHE A 145 10.21 9.69 23.22
CA PHE A 145 11.40 10.03 23.99
C PHE A 145 11.77 11.48 23.71
N VAL A 146 11.88 12.27 24.78
CA VAL A 146 12.21 13.69 24.68
C VAL A 146 13.65 13.89 25.13
N LYS A 147 14.55 14.09 24.16
CA LYS A 147 15.99 14.19 24.42
C LYS A 147 16.36 15.33 25.36
N ALA A 148 15.64 16.44 25.29
CA ALA A 148 15.90 17.65 26.10
C ALA A 148 15.68 17.44 27.61
N ILE A 149 14.85 16.47 28.00
CA ILE A 149 14.54 16.15 29.42
C ILE A 149 14.92 14.72 29.79
N GLY A 150 15.28 13.87 28.82
CA GLY A 150 15.66 12.47 29.05
C GLY A 150 14.52 11.60 29.58
N ARG A 151 13.26 11.93 29.23
CA ARG A 151 12.06 11.22 29.71
C ARG A 151 11.31 10.56 28.56
N HIS A 152 10.64 9.46 28.88
CA HIS A 152 9.74 8.75 27.98
C HIS A 152 8.28 9.02 28.34
N SER A 153 7.39 9.03 27.33
CA SER A 153 5.96 8.91 27.59
C SER A 153 5.61 7.47 27.96
N PRO A 154 4.42 7.23 28.53
CA PRO A 154 3.84 5.89 28.50
C PRO A 154 3.65 5.41 27.05
N PHE A 155 3.56 4.09 26.89
CA PHE A 155 3.19 3.49 25.61
C PHE A 155 1.74 3.80 25.26
N SER A 156 1.49 3.96 23.96
CA SER A 156 0.15 3.98 23.38
C SER A 156 -0.52 2.61 23.53
N GLN A 157 -1.84 2.61 23.40
CA GLN A 157 -2.59 1.36 23.31
C GLN A 157 -2.14 0.59 22.07
N ALA A 158 -1.92 -0.72 22.21
CA ALA A 158 -1.50 -1.55 21.09
C ALA A 158 -2.62 -1.67 20.03
N GLU A 159 -2.30 -1.34 18.79
CA GLU A 159 -3.18 -1.51 17.63
C GLU A 159 -2.66 -2.67 16.79
N CYS A 160 -3.59 -3.51 16.30
CA CYS A 160 -3.19 -4.70 15.57
C CYS A 160 -3.96 -4.86 14.28
N VAL A 161 -3.21 -5.17 13.23
CA VAL A 161 -3.72 -5.35 11.87
C VAL A 161 -3.39 -6.75 11.37
N LYS A 162 -4.22 -7.26 10.47
CA LYS A 162 -4.04 -8.57 9.84
C LYS A 162 -4.21 -8.43 8.35
N VAL A 163 -3.33 -9.07 7.59
CA VAL A 163 -3.47 -9.20 6.14
C VAL A 163 -4.20 -10.49 5.83
N GLN A 164 -5.31 -10.40 5.10
CA GLN A 164 -5.90 -11.57 4.48
C GLN A 164 -4.99 -11.95 3.31
N GLY A 165 -4.43 -13.16 3.35
CA GLY A 165 -3.80 -13.71 2.15
C GLY A 165 -4.88 -14.00 1.12
N GLU A 166 -4.67 -13.56 -0.12
CA GLU A 166 -5.38 -14.13 -1.25
C GLU A 166 -4.93 -15.59 -1.36
N THR A 167 -5.64 -16.48 -0.70
CA THR A 167 -5.59 -17.88 -1.06
C THR A 167 -6.23 -17.98 -2.44
N LEU A 168 -5.44 -17.84 -3.52
CA LEU A 168 -5.83 -18.48 -4.77
C LEU A 168 -6.00 -19.95 -4.38
N PRO A 169 -7.24 -20.46 -4.29
CA PRO A 169 -7.42 -21.79 -3.74
C PRO A 169 -6.69 -22.69 -4.71
N LEU A 170 -5.76 -23.50 -4.19
CA LEU A 170 -5.04 -24.50 -4.97
C LEU A 170 -6.00 -25.27 -5.89
N ALA A 171 -7.25 -25.47 -5.43
CA ALA A 171 -8.37 -25.97 -6.20
C ALA A 171 -8.61 -25.24 -7.54
N LEU A 172 -8.63 -23.90 -7.60
CA LEU A 172 -8.82 -23.15 -8.86
C LEU A 172 -7.67 -23.38 -9.85
N ALA A 173 -6.42 -23.45 -9.37
CA ALA A 173 -5.28 -23.78 -10.22
C ALA A 173 -5.36 -25.23 -10.74
N LEU A 174 -5.77 -26.17 -9.87
CA LEU A 174 -6.01 -27.57 -10.24
C LEU A 174 -7.17 -27.72 -11.24
N PHE A 175 -8.27 -26.98 -11.05
CA PHE A 175 -9.39 -26.97 -11.98
C PHE A 175 -8.99 -26.41 -13.35
N GLY A 176 -8.20 -25.34 -13.38
CA GLY A 176 -7.64 -24.80 -14.63
C GLY A 176 -6.75 -25.82 -15.35
N PHE A 177 -5.88 -26.51 -14.61
CA PHE A 177 -4.99 -27.54 -15.18
C PHE A 177 -5.74 -28.76 -15.73
N VAL A 178 -6.74 -29.26 -14.98
CA VAL A 178 -7.59 -30.38 -15.43
C VAL A 178 -8.40 -29.98 -16.65
N GLY A 179 -8.97 -28.77 -16.66
CA GLY A 179 -9.69 -28.23 -17.82
C GLY A 179 -8.80 -28.17 -19.06
N PHE A 180 -7.58 -27.68 -18.92
CA PHE A 180 -6.61 -27.64 -20.02
C PHE A 180 -6.25 -29.03 -20.57
N MET A 181 -6.02 -30.00 -19.69
CA MET A 181 -5.74 -31.40 -20.09
C MET A 181 -6.92 -32.04 -20.84
N LEU A 182 -8.15 -31.78 -20.39
CA LEU A 182 -9.36 -32.26 -21.08
C LEU A 182 -9.48 -31.67 -22.48
N ILE A 183 -9.20 -30.37 -22.65
CA ILE A 183 -9.21 -29.72 -23.96
C ILE A 183 -8.17 -30.35 -24.89
N LEU A 184 -6.95 -30.60 -24.40
CA LEU A 184 -5.88 -31.24 -25.17
C LEU A 184 -6.22 -32.65 -25.65
N VAL A 185 -7.14 -33.36 -24.99
CA VAL A 185 -7.57 -34.70 -25.40
C VAL A 185 -8.81 -34.64 -26.29
N VAL A 186 -9.82 -33.85 -25.90
CA VAL A 186 -11.11 -33.78 -26.59
C VAL A 186 -10.97 -33.13 -27.96
N VAL A 187 -10.15 -32.08 -28.11
CA VAL A 187 -9.96 -31.38 -29.39
C VAL A 187 -9.36 -32.29 -30.46
N PRO A 188 -8.20 -32.97 -30.27
CA PRO A 188 -7.66 -33.86 -31.29
C PRO A 188 -8.52 -35.09 -31.53
N LEU A 189 -9.21 -35.65 -30.51
CA LEU A 189 -10.18 -36.72 -30.72
C LEU A 189 -11.35 -36.26 -31.59
N SER A 190 -11.82 -35.03 -31.40
CA SER A 190 -12.89 -34.43 -32.22
C SER A 190 -12.42 -34.17 -33.64
N ILE A 191 -11.21 -33.63 -33.83
CA ILE A 191 -10.59 -33.44 -35.15
C ILE A 191 -10.42 -34.80 -35.85
N TRP A 192 -9.93 -35.82 -35.14
CA TRP A 192 -9.75 -37.17 -35.68
C TRP A 192 -11.07 -37.83 -36.05
N LYS A 193 -12.09 -37.72 -35.19
CA LYS A 193 -13.44 -38.24 -35.45
C LYS A 193 -14.08 -37.51 -36.64
N MET A 194 -13.92 -36.20 -36.73
CA MET A 194 -14.46 -35.41 -37.84
C MET A 194 -13.73 -35.71 -39.16
N GLY A 195 -12.41 -35.88 -39.13
CA GLY A 195 -11.63 -36.35 -40.28
C GLY A 195 -12.04 -37.76 -40.73
N ARG A 196 -12.37 -38.65 -39.78
CA ARG A 196 -12.88 -39.99 -40.08
C ARG A 196 -14.28 -39.97 -40.71
N LEU A 197 -15.18 -39.11 -40.22
CA LEU A 197 -16.52 -38.90 -40.79
C LEU A 197 -16.47 -38.28 -42.19
N LEU A 198 -15.59 -37.29 -42.41
CA LEU A 198 -15.36 -36.67 -43.71
C LEU A 198 -14.78 -37.67 -44.73
N ARG A 199 -13.92 -38.60 -44.28
CA ARG A 199 -13.39 -39.69 -45.13
C ARG A 199 -14.47 -40.66 -45.64
N HIS A 200 -15.59 -40.79 -44.92
CA HIS A 200 -16.75 -41.57 -45.39
C HIS A 200 -17.68 -40.78 -46.35
N SER A 201 -17.55 -39.46 -46.43
CA SER A 201 -18.42 -38.62 -47.27
C SER A 201 -17.75 -38.14 -48.57
N CYS A 202 -16.42 -38.04 -48.63
CA CYS A 202 -15.70 -37.44 -49.76
C CYS A 202 -15.13 -38.43 -50.79
N CYS A 203 -15.67 -39.66 -50.91
CA CYS A 203 -15.47 -40.57 -52.03
C CYS A 203 -16.44 -41.77 -51.91
N PRO A 204 -17.66 -41.75 -52.47
CA PRO A 204 -18.30 -43.02 -52.80
C PRO A 204 -17.46 -43.64 -53.93
N VAL A 205 -17.00 -44.87 -53.74
CA VAL A 205 -16.46 -45.68 -54.84
C VAL A 205 -17.63 -45.91 -55.80
N VAL A 206 -17.76 -45.04 -56.80
CA VAL A 206 -18.65 -45.27 -57.94
C VAL A 206 -17.92 -46.27 -58.82
N VAL A 207 -18.29 -47.53 -58.70
CA VAL A 207 -17.98 -48.54 -59.71
C VAL A 207 -18.75 -48.11 -60.95
N LEU A 208 -18.02 -47.58 -61.94
CA LEU A 208 -18.57 -47.24 -63.24
C LEU A 208 -19.05 -48.54 -63.90
N PRO A 209 -20.35 -48.72 -64.19
CA PRO A 209 -20.84 -49.95 -64.80
C PRO A 209 -20.27 -50.08 -66.23
N ASP A 210 -19.97 -51.31 -66.65
CA ASP A 210 -19.31 -51.67 -67.91
C ASP A 210 -20.06 -51.27 -69.20
N THR A 211 -21.13 -50.49 -69.10
CA THR A 211 -21.96 -50.05 -70.22
C THR A 211 -21.43 -48.82 -70.96
N LEU A 212 -20.43 -48.11 -70.42
CA LEU A 212 -19.82 -46.93 -71.07
C LEU A 212 -18.52 -47.23 -71.85
N ILE A 213 -17.99 -48.47 -71.78
CA ILE A 213 -16.79 -48.89 -72.52
C ILE A 213 -17.13 -49.32 -73.96
N LEU A 214 -18.40 -49.62 -74.24
CA LEU A 214 -18.86 -50.12 -75.55
C LEU A 214 -19.16 -49.04 -76.61
N GLU A 215 -19.36 -47.79 -76.21
CA GLU A 215 -19.62 -46.68 -77.15
C GLU A 215 -18.34 -46.13 -77.81
N LEU A 216 -17.15 -46.46 -77.30
CA LEU A 216 -15.88 -46.05 -77.93
C LEU A 216 -15.34 -47.01 -79.00
N TYR A 217 -16.02 -48.15 -79.24
CA TYR A 217 -15.59 -49.13 -80.25
C TYR A 217 -16.30 -49.00 -81.61
N VAL A 218 -17.28 -48.11 -81.74
CA VAL A 218 -17.99 -47.89 -83.02
C VAL A 218 -17.80 -46.45 -83.45
N THR A 219 -17.16 -46.28 -84.61
CA THR A 219 -16.65 -45.04 -85.23
C THR A 219 -15.23 -44.66 -84.75
N THR A 220 -14.19 -44.64 -85.57
CA THR A 220 -14.08 -44.74 -87.03
C THR A 220 -12.62 -45.05 -87.35
N THR A 221 -12.41 -45.84 -88.41
CA THR A 221 -11.12 -45.97 -89.10
C THR A 221 -10.56 -44.61 -89.52
N LEU A 222 -9.28 -44.33 -89.19
CA LEU A 222 -8.22 -43.67 -89.98
C LEU A 222 -7.17 -43.01 -89.05
N SER A 223 -5.91 -43.02 -89.50
CA SER A 223 -4.63 -42.69 -88.82
C SER A 223 -4.41 -41.17 -88.55
N PRO A 224 -3.24 -40.71 -88.04
CA PRO A 224 -2.76 -40.70 -86.65
C PRO A 224 -2.52 -39.26 -86.12
N THR A 225 -2.11 -39.14 -84.85
CA THR A 225 -1.34 -38.04 -84.18
C THR A 225 -2.02 -37.33 -83.01
N THR A 226 -1.18 -37.05 -82.00
CA THR A 226 -1.33 -36.19 -80.81
C THR A 226 -1.91 -36.79 -79.53
N ALA A 227 -1.09 -36.70 -78.48
CA ALA A 227 -1.34 -37.07 -77.11
C ALA A 227 -2.24 -36.05 -76.40
N LEU A 228 -3.07 -36.52 -75.47
CA LEU A 228 -3.78 -35.67 -74.52
C LEU A 228 -3.39 -36.06 -73.10
N THR A 229 -2.61 -35.16 -72.48
CA THR A 229 -2.19 -35.19 -71.08
C THR A 229 -3.37 -34.93 -70.15
N LEU A 230 -3.58 -35.82 -69.18
CA LEU A 230 -4.51 -35.63 -68.06
C LEU A 230 -3.97 -34.59 -67.08
N VAL A 231 -4.69 -33.48 -66.91
CA VAL A 231 -4.48 -32.54 -65.80
C VAL A 231 -5.25 -33.06 -64.59
N GLN A 232 -4.52 -33.44 -63.54
CA GLN A 232 -5.07 -33.70 -62.21
C GLN A 232 -5.52 -32.38 -61.55
N PRO A 233 -6.62 -32.35 -60.78
CA PRO A 233 -6.78 -31.38 -59.72
C PRO A 233 -6.19 -31.94 -58.42
N SER A 234 -5.18 -31.24 -57.91
CA SER A 234 -4.62 -31.38 -56.58
C SER A 234 -5.62 -30.91 -55.51
N CYS A 235 -6.02 -31.79 -54.60
CA CYS A 235 -6.67 -31.39 -53.34
C CYS A 235 -5.63 -31.32 -52.22
N THR A 236 -4.95 -30.18 -52.09
CA THR A 236 -4.20 -29.81 -50.89
C THR A 236 -5.19 -29.36 -49.81
N SER A 237 -5.29 -30.12 -48.72
CA SER A 237 -6.03 -29.72 -47.52
C SER A 237 -5.04 -29.10 -46.52
N THR A 238 -4.84 -27.78 -46.63
CA THR A 238 -4.10 -26.99 -45.65
C THR A 238 -5.12 -26.33 -44.73
N PHE A 239 -5.36 -26.92 -43.55
CA PHE A 239 -6.16 -26.29 -42.51
C PHE A 239 -5.27 -25.32 -41.71
N ALA A 240 -5.44 -24.02 -41.95
CA ALA A 240 -4.83 -22.97 -41.14
C ALA A 240 -5.54 -22.93 -39.77
N LEU A 241 -4.79 -23.21 -38.71
CA LEU A 241 -5.22 -23.03 -37.33
C LEU A 241 -5.12 -21.52 -36.99
N VAL A 242 -6.23 -20.80 -37.01
CA VAL A 242 -6.29 -19.42 -36.49
C VAL A 242 -6.52 -19.52 -34.98
N ILE A 243 -5.44 -19.36 -34.21
CA ILE A 243 -5.51 -19.16 -32.76
C ILE A 243 -5.67 -17.65 -32.55
N ILE A 244 -6.87 -17.23 -32.12
CA ILE A 244 -7.15 -15.85 -31.72
C ILE A 244 -6.72 -15.72 -30.25
N PHE A 245 -5.80 -14.79 -29.98
CA PHE A 245 -5.41 -14.31 -28.65
C PHE A 245 -6.47 -13.38 -28.07
#